data_AF-A0A821PHS8-F1
#
_entry.id   AF-A0A821PHS8-F1
#
_cell.length_a   1.000
_cell.length_b   1.000
_cell.length_c   1.000
_cell.angle_alpha   90.00
_cell.angle_beta   90.00
_cell.angle_gamma   90.00
#
_symmetry.space_group_name_H-M   'P 1'
#
loop_
_entity.id
_entity.type
_entity.pdbx_description
1 polymer ?
#
loop_
_entity_poly.entity_id
_entity_poly.type
_entity_poly.pdbx_seq_one_letter_code
_entity_poly.pdbx_strand_id
1 'polypeptide(L)'
;RLHQNSPASFIGLKGITLREMNPLKDHVYQGYVLSVIIFEQSPIVEPSIWLLIEDENGDLERLFIYNTPTSEGWQLIKHTYTYGAQLSILNPYMRMAADQKPAIRIDDVSSIILHGDIHNVKDMCRCCGQANASRVCG
;
A
#
# COMPACT_ATOMS: atom_id res chain seq x y z
N ARG A 1 -18.66 9.24 8.32
CA ARG A 1 -17.67 8.64 7.38
C ARG A 1 -16.63 7.95 8.25
N LEU A 2 -16.35 6.67 8.03
CA LEU A 2 -15.27 5.98 8.76
C LEU A 2 -13.93 6.60 8.35
N HIS A 3 -13.02 6.67 9.31
CA HIS A 3 -11.70 7.27 9.15
C HIS A 3 -10.66 6.35 9.79
N GLN A 4 -9.62 6.02 9.04
CA GLN A 4 -8.48 5.27 9.55
C GLN A 4 -7.53 6.22 10.28
N ASN A 5 -7.14 5.85 11.50
CA ASN A 5 -6.11 6.54 12.27
C ASN A 5 -5.03 5.54 12.66
N SER A 6 -3.79 6.01 12.75
CA SER A 6 -2.71 5.24 13.36
C SER A 6 -3.02 4.93 14.84
N PRO A 7 -2.73 3.71 15.34
CA PRO A 7 -2.93 3.38 16.76
C PRO A 7 -1.90 4.11 17.64
N ALA A 8 -2.27 4.35 18.90
CA ALA A 8 -1.36 5.00 19.87
C ALA A 8 -0.17 4.11 20.27
N SER A 9 -0.23 2.80 20.04
CA SER A 9 0.83 1.83 20.34
C SER A 9 0.80 0.67 19.35
N PHE A 10 1.98 0.13 19.06
CA PHE A 10 2.18 -1.07 18.24
C PHE A 10 1.97 -2.36 19.03
N ILE A 11 1.98 -2.29 20.37
CA ILE A 11 1.88 -3.47 21.23
C ILE A 11 0.46 -4.02 21.19
N GLY A 12 0.33 -5.33 20.92
CA GLY A 12 -0.94 -6.05 20.97
C GLY A 12 -1.77 -6.00 19.68
N LEU A 13 -1.22 -5.44 18.60
CA LEU A 13 -1.84 -5.55 17.28
C LEU A 13 -1.82 -7.01 16.81
N LYS A 14 -2.93 -7.47 16.23
CA LYS A 14 -3.07 -8.80 15.64
C LYS A 14 -2.79 -8.75 14.14
N GLY A 15 -2.10 -9.76 13.61
CA GLY A 15 -2.01 -9.93 12.16
C GLY A 15 -3.41 -10.13 11.54
N ILE A 16 -3.61 -9.60 10.35
CA ILE A 16 -4.76 -9.88 9.49
C ILE A 16 -4.29 -10.02 8.05
N THR A 17 -4.96 -10.90 7.30
CA THR A 17 -4.74 -11.14 5.87
C THR A 17 -5.89 -10.55 5.04
N LEU A 18 -5.70 -10.38 3.74
CA LEU A 18 -6.75 -9.86 2.85
C LEU A 18 -7.98 -10.78 2.82
N ARG A 19 -7.79 -12.11 2.92
CA ARG A 19 -8.89 -13.09 2.98
C ARG A 19 -9.78 -12.97 4.20
N GLU A 20 -9.24 -12.50 5.31
CA GLU A 20 -9.98 -12.30 6.56
C GLU A 20 -10.78 -10.99 6.55
N MET A 21 -10.50 -10.11 5.60
CA MET A 21 -11.23 -8.86 5.41
C MET A 21 -12.46 -9.07 4.53
N ASN A 22 -13.56 -8.38 4.83
CA ASN A 22 -14.79 -8.45 4.04
C ASN A 22 -14.75 -7.37 2.95
N PRO A 23 -14.55 -7.74 1.67
CA PRO A 23 -14.41 -6.77 0.58
C PRO A 23 -15.71 -6.01 0.26
N LEU A 24 -16.85 -6.50 0.75
CA LEU A 24 -18.16 -5.91 0.50
C LEU A 24 -18.56 -4.88 1.55
N LYS A 25 -17.76 -4.70 2.60
CA LYS A 25 -18.10 -3.85 3.74
C LYS A 25 -17.05 -2.77 3.95
N ASP A 26 -17.52 -1.54 4.03
CA ASP A 26 -16.74 -0.40 4.52
C ASP A 26 -16.39 -0.63 6.00
N HIS A 27 -15.12 -0.94 6.30
CA HIS A 27 -14.70 -1.32 7.64
C HIS A 27 -13.24 -1.01 7.95
N VAL A 28 -13.01 -0.38 9.10
CA VAL A 28 -11.67 -0.17 9.68
C VAL A 28 -11.42 -1.27 10.70
N TYR A 29 -10.42 -2.10 10.45
CA TYR A 29 -10.05 -3.24 11.29
C TYR A 29 -9.17 -2.77 12.46
N GLN A 30 -9.78 -2.19 13.48
CA GLN A 30 -9.06 -1.65 14.64
C GLN A 30 -8.34 -2.75 15.44
N GLY A 31 -7.10 -2.48 15.84
CA GLY A 31 -6.27 -3.42 16.59
C GLY A 31 -5.59 -4.48 15.71
N TYR A 32 -5.61 -4.29 14.39
CA TYR A 32 -4.97 -5.19 13.43
C TYR A 32 -3.84 -4.52 12.67
N VAL A 33 -2.93 -5.34 12.15
CA VAL A 33 -1.87 -4.97 11.23
C VAL A 33 -1.92 -5.88 10.02
N LEU A 34 -1.92 -5.28 8.83
CA LEU A 34 -1.84 -5.98 7.55
C LEU A 34 -0.42 -5.78 7.00
N SER A 35 0.33 -6.86 6.83
CA SER A 35 1.66 -6.86 6.24
C SER A 35 1.59 -7.21 4.76
N VAL A 36 2.15 -6.37 3.90
CA VAL A 36 2.11 -6.55 2.45
C VAL A 36 3.42 -6.15 1.78
N ILE A 37 3.57 -6.55 0.53
CA ILE A 37 4.57 -6.03 -0.40
C ILE A 37 3.89 -5.22 -1.50
N ILE A 38 4.55 -4.17 -2.00
CA ILE A 38 4.09 -3.46 -3.19
C ILE A 38 4.40 -4.31 -4.41
N PHE A 39 3.36 -4.80 -5.08
CA PHE A 39 3.47 -5.56 -6.32
C PHE A 39 3.52 -4.65 -7.55
N GLU A 40 2.82 -3.51 -7.53
CA GLU A 40 2.85 -2.55 -8.65
C GLU A 40 2.49 -1.14 -8.17
N GLN A 41 3.00 -0.12 -8.87
CA GLN A 41 2.58 1.27 -8.71
C GLN A 41 1.99 1.83 -10.02
N SER A 42 0.91 2.59 -9.90
CA SER A 42 0.35 3.35 -11.01
C SER A 42 1.12 4.67 -11.20
N PRO A 43 1.26 5.21 -12.42
CA PRO A 43 1.75 6.57 -12.64
C PRO A 43 0.73 7.65 -12.27
N ILE A 44 -0.32 7.32 -11.51
CA ILE A 44 -1.35 8.26 -11.05
C ILE A 44 -1.11 8.57 -9.57
N VAL A 45 -0.89 9.85 -9.26
CA VAL A 45 -0.68 10.38 -7.89
C VAL A 45 -1.82 11.28 -7.42
N GLU A 46 -2.77 11.63 -8.29
CA GLU A 46 -3.93 12.47 -7.97
C GLU A 46 -5.24 11.75 -8.32
N PRO A 47 -6.27 11.80 -7.44
CA PRO A 47 -6.30 12.44 -6.11
C PRO A 47 -5.64 11.59 -5.00
N SER A 48 -5.02 10.47 -5.36
CA SER A 48 -4.36 9.54 -4.45
C SER A 48 -3.23 8.80 -5.17
N ILE A 49 -2.27 8.29 -4.41
CA ILE A 49 -1.29 7.31 -4.89
C ILE A 49 -1.99 5.95 -5.01
N TRP A 50 -1.82 5.28 -6.14
CA TRP A 50 -2.45 3.98 -6.41
C TRP A 50 -1.39 2.89 -6.48
N LEU A 51 -1.52 1.90 -5.61
CA LEU A 51 -0.62 0.76 -5.53
C LEU A 51 -1.43 -0.54 -5.65
N LEU A 52 -0.80 -1.58 -6.15
CA LEU A 52 -1.23 -2.96 -6.04
C LEU A 52 -0.34 -3.62 -4.98
N ILE A 53 -0.95 -4.20 -3.96
CA ILE A 53 -0.26 -4.84 -2.84
C ILE A 53 -0.58 -6.33 -2.80
N GLU A 54 0.39 -7.11 -2.32
CA GLU A 54 0.28 -8.56 -2.12
C GLU A 54 0.49 -8.88 -0.64
N ASP A 55 -0.40 -9.69 -0.05
CA ASP A 55 -0.23 -10.17 1.33
C ASP A 55 0.60 -11.47 1.40
N GLU A 56 0.78 -12.00 2.61
CA GLU A 56 1.57 -13.23 2.83
C GLU A 56 0.99 -14.50 2.17
N ASN A 57 -0.29 -14.49 1.76
CA ASN A 57 -0.94 -15.60 1.09
C ASN A 57 -0.87 -15.50 -0.44
N GLY A 58 -0.23 -14.45 -0.97
CA GLY A 58 -0.19 -14.15 -2.40
C GLY A 58 -1.49 -13.55 -2.94
N ASP A 59 -2.38 -13.07 -2.06
CA ASP A 59 -3.59 -12.39 -2.51
C ASP A 59 -3.30 -10.93 -2.84
N LEU A 60 -3.86 -10.45 -3.94
CA LEU A 60 -3.65 -9.09 -4.44
C LEU A 60 -4.84 -8.19 -4.13
N GLU A 61 -4.57 -6.97 -3.69
CA GLU A 61 -5.60 -5.93 -3.53
C GLU A 61 -5.04 -4.53 -3.84
N ARG A 62 -5.92 -3.61 -4.21
CA ARG A 62 -5.57 -2.22 -4.49
C ARG A 62 -5.44 -1.44 -3.20
N LEU A 63 -4.43 -0.58 -3.14
CA LEU A 63 -4.20 0.35 -2.04
C LEU A 63 -4.24 1.79 -2.58
N PHE A 64 -5.03 2.64 -1.94
CA PHE A 64 -5.12 4.06 -2.27
C PHE A 64 -4.69 4.92 -1.10
N ILE A 65 -3.62 5.69 -1.28
CA ILE A 65 -3.09 6.63 -0.27
C ILE A 65 -3.56 8.04 -0.62
N TYR A 66 -4.42 8.61 0.23
CA TYR A 66 -4.99 9.94 0.04
C TYR A 66 -4.22 11.01 0.80
N ASN A 67 -4.58 12.27 0.54
CA ASN A 67 -4.07 13.46 1.25
C ASN A 67 -2.56 13.68 1.09
N THR A 68 -1.98 13.18 0.01
CA THR A 68 -0.58 13.44 -0.35
C THR A 68 -0.52 14.59 -1.36
N PRO A 69 0.25 15.66 -1.10
CA PRO A 69 0.50 16.70 -2.10
C PRO A 69 1.13 16.09 -3.37
N THR A 70 0.73 16.55 -4.55
CA THR A 70 1.16 15.98 -5.85
C THR A 70 2.66 15.91 -6.02
N SER A 71 3.37 16.98 -5.67
CA SER A 71 4.84 17.04 -5.73
C SER A 71 5.50 15.99 -4.85
N GLU A 72 4.89 15.68 -3.69
CA GLU A 72 5.36 14.64 -2.77
C GLU A 72 4.96 13.25 -3.26
N GLY A 73 3.76 13.11 -3.85
CA GLY A 73 3.26 11.84 -4.38
C GLY A 73 4.18 11.24 -5.44
N TRP A 74 4.70 12.07 -6.35
CA TRP A 74 5.69 11.62 -7.33
C TRP A 74 7.00 11.15 -6.69
N GLN A 75 7.49 11.86 -5.67
CA GLN A 75 8.70 11.45 -4.96
C GLN A 75 8.48 10.14 -4.20
N LEU A 76 7.33 10.00 -3.56
CA LEU A 76 6.95 8.80 -2.82
C LEU A 76 6.86 7.58 -3.74
N ILE A 77 6.17 7.65 -4.89
CA ILE A 77 6.11 6.52 -5.84
C ILE A 77 7.49 6.16 -6.40
N LYS A 78 8.36 7.15 -6.61
CA LYS A 78 9.68 6.95 -7.23
C LYS A 78 10.71 6.36 -6.27
N HIS A 79 10.63 6.72 -4.98
CA HIS A 79 11.71 6.45 -4.03
C HIS A 79 11.28 5.62 -2.82
N THR A 80 9.99 5.60 -2.48
CA THR A 80 9.49 5.02 -1.22
C THR A 80 8.52 3.86 -1.49
N TYR A 81 7.50 4.08 -2.31
CA TYR A 81 6.48 3.12 -2.67
C TYR A 81 6.86 2.42 -3.99
N THR A 82 8.04 1.83 -4.01
CA THR A 82 8.58 1.10 -5.16
C THR A 82 8.18 -0.37 -5.10
N TYR A 83 8.20 -1.04 -6.25
CA TYR A 83 7.99 -2.49 -6.33
C TYR A 83 8.90 -3.23 -5.34
N GLY A 84 8.33 -4.20 -4.63
CA GLY A 84 9.01 -5.02 -3.63
C GLY A 84 9.16 -4.36 -2.26
N ALA A 85 8.80 -3.08 -2.12
CA ALA A 85 8.81 -2.43 -0.81
C ALA A 85 7.82 -3.10 0.14
N GLN A 86 8.26 -3.37 1.37
CA GLN A 86 7.45 -4.02 2.39
C GLN A 86 6.77 -2.97 3.27
N LEU A 87 5.48 -3.17 3.52
CA LEU A 87 4.62 -2.26 4.28
C LEU A 87 3.93 -3.03 5.40
N SER A 88 3.77 -2.38 6.55
CA SER A 88 2.71 -2.72 7.50
C SER A 88 1.68 -1.60 7.55
N ILE A 89 0.42 -1.94 7.35
CA ILE A 89 -0.73 -1.04 7.42
C ILE A 89 -1.44 -1.28 8.74
N LEU A 90 -1.45 -0.26 9.58
CA LEU A 90 -2.07 -0.29 10.89
C LEU A 90 -3.55 0.06 10.78
N ASN A 91 -4.40 -0.66 11.52
CA ASN A 91 -5.85 -0.50 11.48
C ASN A 91 -6.38 -0.47 10.03
N PRO A 92 -6.09 -1.48 9.18
CA PRO A 92 -6.36 -1.40 7.75
C PRO A 92 -7.84 -1.13 7.47
N TYR A 93 -8.10 -0.28 6.48
CA TYR A 93 -9.44 0.15 6.12
C TYR A 93 -9.83 -0.41 4.76
N MET A 94 -10.63 -1.48 4.78
CA MET A 94 -11.23 -2.05 3.58
C MET A 94 -12.50 -1.29 3.22
N ARG A 95 -12.66 -0.99 1.93
CA ARG A 95 -13.86 -0.36 1.41
C ARG A 95 -14.12 -0.71 -0.04
N MET A 96 -15.35 -0.45 -0.47
CA MET A 96 -15.67 -0.40 -1.88
C MET A 96 -15.27 0.97 -2.46
N ALA A 97 -14.47 0.95 -3.52
CA ALA A 97 -14.10 2.14 -4.28
C ALA A 97 -15.23 2.57 -5.22
N ALA A 98 -15.08 3.73 -5.89
CA ALA A 98 -16.11 4.28 -6.77
C ALA A 98 -16.42 3.39 -7.98
N ASP A 99 -15.49 2.50 -8.34
CA ASP A 99 -15.64 1.52 -9.42
C ASP A 99 -16.25 0.18 -8.96
N GLN A 100 -16.82 0.15 -7.75
CA GLN A 100 -17.46 -1.03 -7.14
C GLN A 100 -16.54 -2.23 -6.90
N LYS A 101 -15.22 -1.98 -6.91
CA LYS A 101 -14.23 -2.99 -6.55
C LYS A 101 -13.68 -2.70 -5.15
N PRO A 102 -13.30 -3.72 -4.37
CA PRO A 102 -12.67 -3.53 -3.06
C PRO A 102 -11.31 -2.81 -3.19
N ALA A 103 -10.91 -2.14 -2.13
CA ALA A 103 -9.60 -1.53 -1.99
C ALA A 103 -9.31 -1.23 -0.52
N ILE A 104 -8.04 -1.27 -0.15
CA ILE A 104 -7.54 -0.70 1.08
C ILE A 104 -7.38 0.82 0.89
N ARG A 105 -7.93 1.60 1.81
CA ARG A 105 -7.85 3.06 1.80
C ARG A 105 -6.96 3.54 2.94
N ILE A 106 -5.98 4.36 2.63
CA ILE A 106 -5.18 5.06 3.62
C ILE A 106 -5.65 6.50 3.72
N ASP A 107 -6.17 6.86 4.89
CA ASP A 107 -6.56 8.23 5.20
C ASP A 107 -5.46 8.99 5.97
N ASP A 108 -4.69 8.27 6.79
CA ASP A 108 -3.60 8.78 7.63
C ASP A 108 -2.30 8.05 7.28
N VAL A 109 -1.35 8.77 6.66
CA VAL A 109 -0.07 8.20 6.22
C VAL A 109 0.77 7.67 7.38
N SER A 110 0.55 8.13 8.61
CA SER A 110 1.24 7.61 9.80
C SER A 110 0.76 6.21 10.22
N SER A 111 -0.28 5.69 9.56
CA SER A 111 -0.71 4.29 9.68
C SER A 111 0.12 3.32 8.83
N ILE A 112 1.06 3.81 8.04
CA ILE A 112 1.98 3.00 7.24
C ILE A 112 3.33 2.93 7.93
N ILE A 113 3.85 1.72 8.14
CA ILE A 113 5.26 1.46 8.46
C ILE A 113 5.93 0.89 7.21
N LEU A 114 7.06 1.47 6.82
CA LEU A 114 7.94 0.92 5.79
C LEU A 114 9.01 0.06 6.45
N HIS A 115 9.21 -1.16 5.94
CA HIS A 115 10.22 -2.08 6.45
C HIS A 115 11.46 -2.14 5.56
N GLY A 116 12.62 -2.06 6.19
CA GLY A 116 13.94 -2.27 5.57
C GLY A 116 14.55 -1.04 4.88
N ASP A 117 15.88 -1.10 4.74
CA ASP A 117 16.58 -0.33 3.71
C ASP A 117 16.13 -0.91 2.39
N ILE A 118 15.21 -0.19 1.76
CA ILE A 118 14.62 -0.42 0.45
C ILE A 118 15.52 -1.37 -0.34
N HIS A 119 15.07 -2.60 -0.59
CA HIS A 119 15.53 -3.35 -1.75
C HIS A 119 14.99 -2.61 -2.98
N ASN A 120 15.41 -1.36 -3.14
CA ASN A 120 15.41 -0.61 -4.37
C ASN A 120 16.35 -1.42 -5.23
N VAL A 121 15.77 -2.42 -5.88
CA VAL A 121 16.39 -3.05 -7.01
C VAL A 121 16.51 -1.93 -8.01
N LYS A 122 17.66 -1.26 -7.96
CA LYS A 122 17.92 -0.06 -8.74
C LYS A 122 17.68 -0.42 -10.18
N ASP A 123 16.96 0.45 -10.87
CA ASP A 123 16.68 0.29 -12.30
C ASP A 123 15.99 -1.05 -12.64
N MET A 124 15.08 -1.53 -11.79
CA MET A 124 14.37 -2.77 -12.07
C MET A 124 13.44 -2.63 -13.29
N CYS A 125 13.57 -3.55 -14.25
CA CYS A 125 12.71 -3.57 -15.44
C CYS A 125 11.30 -4.02 -15.08
N ARG A 126 10.29 -3.17 -15.36
CA ARG A 126 8.87 -3.52 -15.12
C ARG A 126 8.36 -4.66 -16.01
N CYS A 127 8.99 -4.91 -17.16
CA CYS A 127 8.54 -5.94 -18.09
C CYS A 127 9.04 -7.35 -17.74
N CYS A 128 10.25 -7.46 -17.17
CA CYS A 128 10.89 -8.76 -16.92
C CYS A 128 11.37 -8.96 -15.48
N GLY A 129 11.21 -7.96 -14.60
CA GLY A 129 11.64 -8.02 -13.20
C GLY A 129 13.16 -8.01 -12.99
N GLN A 130 13.97 -7.85 -14.05
CA GLN A 130 15.43 -7.83 -13.91
C GLN A 130 15.92 -6.59 -13.18
N ALA A 131 16.79 -6.82 -12.21
CA ALA A 131 17.56 -5.79 -11.52
C ALA A 131 18.57 -5.09 -12.43
N ASN A 132 18.90 -3.83 -12.12
CA ASN A 132 19.95 -3.05 -12.79
C ASN A 132 19.80 -3.04 -14.32
N ALA A 133 18.56 -2.86 -14.81
CA ALA A 133 18.31 -2.84 -16.23
C ALA A 133 19.05 -1.66 -16.89
N SER A 134 19.67 -1.91 -18.04
CA SER A 134 20.35 -0.87 -18.82
C SER A 134 19.39 0.20 -19.36
N ARG A 135 18.08 -0.06 -19.30
CA ARG A 135 17.00 0.86 -19.61
C ARG A 135 15.89 0.72 -18.58
N VAL A 136 15.47 1.85 -18.02
CA VAL A 136 14.36 1.94 -17.08
C VAL A 136 13.12 2.49 -17.75
N CYS A 137 11.96 1.99 -17.34
CA CYS A 137 10.68 2.61 -17.69
C CYS A 137 10.60 3.95 -16.94
N GLY A 138 10.42 5.05 -17.69
CA GLY A 138 10.25 6.40 -17.14
C GLY A 138 8.89 6.62 -16.50
#